data_AF-A0A836RDP3-F1
#
_entry.id   AF-A0A836RDP3-F1
#
_cell.length_a   1.000
_cell.length_b   1.000
_cell.length_c   1.000
_cell.angle_alpha   90.00
_cell.angle_beta   90.00
_cell.angle_gamma   90.00
#
_symmetry.space_group_name_H-M   'P 1'
#
loop_
_entity.id
_entity.type
_entity.pdbx_description
1 polymer ?
#
loop_
_entity_poly.entity_id
_entity_poly.type
_entity_poly.pdbx_seq_one_letter_code
_entity_poly.pdbx_strand_id
1 'polypeptide(L)'
;NKMRDMKIIVFILISITFFISGCIGETTPPVATEFGSLKGYVYFSSLDSDEENPVEGANVSLKGTTYTVTTDVTGYFEIPKVGVGKYTLIVEKRGYETYSQDIEIKKDETLELSGENKIVLTPVRDEYLFNKGIELYNEEDYLGAVFYLSELKEDYPDSEYMDKALYYLGMSYDNIGLFNDAIYNFEDLILDYPESEYIDDAIFKLGDIYYALGNYEKSIYYYKKLVDEFSESKYVEKALYSLSMAYMQIGNTEKALESFDEFTTKFPDSEYADDATYFKGYIFYTEEKYNDAISVWETIPEEYSLGTWPDGSPILASTYFYLGEAYRAIGNIDEAKRYYEIVIKDFPEAQFSDGSLISEYAEERLKELSSQDV
;
A
#
# COMPACT_ATOMS: atom_id res chain seq x y z
N ASN A 1 13.08 -38.27 26.67
CA ASN A 1 13.13 -37.00 27.43
C ASN A 1 11.97 -36.14 26.96
N LYS A 2 11.00 -35.95 27.87
CA LYS A 2 9.65 -35.34 27.71
C LYS A 2 9.66 -34.11 26.77
N MET A 3 8.93 -34.08 25.64
CA MET A 3 7.47 -33.84 25.45
C MET A 3 6.96 -32.63 26.23
N ARG A 4 6.60 -31.51 25.58
CA ARG A 4 5.32 -31.18 24.87
C ARG A 4 4.23 -30.71 25.85
N ASP A 5 3.47 -29.69 25.41
CA ASP A 5 2.24 -29.06 25.99
C ASP A 5 2.47 -27.59 26.37
N MET A 6 2.07 -26.58 25.59
CA MET A 6 0.72 -26.11 25.22
C MET A 6 -0.07 -25.53 26.41
N LYS A 7 -0.50 -24.27 26.22
CA LYS A 7 -1.65 -23.55 26.84
C LYS A 7 -1.40 -22.55 27.99
N ILE A 8 -1.74 -21.29 27.67
CA ILE A 8 -2.80 -20.48 28.31
C ILE A 8 -2.53 -19.91 29.72
N ILE A 9 -2.50 -18.55 29.74
CA ILE A 9 -3.00 -17.65 30.80
C ILE A 9 -2.22 -17.68 32.13
N VAL A 10 -1.87 -16.49 32.65
CA VAL A 10 -2.47 -15.86 33.83
C VAL A 10 -1.63 -14.60 34.16
N PHE A 11 -2.26 -13.44 33.96
CA PHE A 11 -1.95 -12.20 34.66
C PHE A 11 -1.88 -12.47 36.17
N ILE A 12 -0.70 -12.45 36.78
CA ILE A 12 -0.57 -12.39 38.24
C ILE A 12 0.20 -11.13 38.60
N LEU A 13 -0.55 -10.11 39.02
CA LEU A 13 -0.07 -9.08 39.93
C LEU A 13 0.56 -9.77 41.14
N ILE A 14 1.88 -9.66 41.27
CA ILE A 14 2.55 -9.96 42.53
C ILE A 14 2.64 -8.66 43.31
N SER A 15 1.65 -8.47 44.17
CA SER A 15 1.67 -7.55 45.30
C SER A 15 2.72 -8.04 46.31
N ILE A 16 3.95 -7.53 46.23
CA ILE A 16 4.93 -7.68 47.33
C ILE A 16 4.82 -6.44 48.21
N THR A 17 4.10 -6.60 49.32
CA THR A 17 4.19 -5.73 50.50
C THR A 17 5.54 -5.95 51.17
N PHE A 18 6.49 -5.05 50.93
CA PHE A 18 7.65 -4.87 51.80
C PHE A 18 7.23 -4.00 52.99
N PHE A 19 7.02 -4.63 54.14
CA PHE A 19 6.94 -3.95 55.43
C PHE A 19 8.34 -3.46 55.80
N ILE A 20 8.65 -2.20 55.47
CA ILE A 20 9.70 -1.45 56.14
C ILE A 20 9.00 -0.45 57.04
N SER A 21 8.99 -0.74 58.35
CA SER A 21 8.69 0.24 59.39
C SER A 21 9.75 1.34 59.36
N GLY A 22 9.53 2.34 58.53
CA GLY A 22 10.06 3.68 58.68
C GLY A 22 8.88 4.61 58.84
N CYS A 23 8.77 5.28 59.98
CA CYS A 23 7.76 6.31 60.23
C CYS A 23 7.89 7.43 59.17
N ILE A 24 7.17 7.32 58.07
CA ILE A 24 6.81 8.46 57.24
C ILE A 24 5.45 8.88 57.78
N GLY A 25 5.40 10.03 58.43
CA GLY A 25 4.13 10.64 58.75
C GLY A 25 3.35 10.78 57.45
N GLU A 26 2.22 10.10 57.33
CA GLU A 26 1.18 10.45 56.37
C GLU A 26 0.73 11.86 56.73
N THR A 27 1.43 12.86 56.21
CA THR A 27 0.85 14.19 56.10
C THR A 27 -0.18 14.05 55.00
N THR A 28 -1.44 13.79 55.39
CA THR A 28 -2.57 14.20 54.58
C THR A 28 -2.24 15.59 54.05
N PRO A 29 -2.26 15.83 52.72
CA PRO A 29 -1.98 17.16 52.20
C PRO A 29 -2.85 18.15 52.98
N PRO A 30 -2.30 19.27 53.47
CA PRO A 30 -3.07 20.23 54.24
C PRO A 30 -4.33 20.53 53.45
N VAL A 31 -5.49 20.21 54.02
CA VAL A 31 -6.78 20.46 53.37
C VAL A 31 -6.80 21.96 53.13
N ALA A 32 -6.62 22.39 51.89
CA ALA A 32 -6.61 23.80 51.56
C ALA A 32 -7.91 24.39 52.10
N THR A 33 -7.83 25.33 53.03
CA THR A 33 -8.99 26.02 53.60
C THR A 33 -9.39 27.23 52.78
N GLU A 34 -8.55 27.61 51.83
CA GLU A 34 -8.71 28.72 50.91
C GLU A 34 -8.60 28.20 49.48
N PHE A 35 -9.47 28.70 48.61
CA PHE A 35 -9.59 28.22 47.24
C PHE A 35 -9.64 29.41 46.27
N GLY A 36 -9.15 29.17 45.07
CA GLY A 36 -9.46 29.94 43.87
C GLY A 36 -10.02 29.02 42.80
N SER A 37 -9.96 29.44 41.54
CA SER A 37 -10.28 28.60 40.39
C SER A 37 -9.32 28.86 39.24
N LEU A 38 -9.28 27.92 38.30
CA LEU A 38 -8.52 28.01 37.07
C LEU A 38 -9.47 27.74 35.91
N LYS A 39 -9.44 28.57 34.88
CA LYS A 39 -10.11 28.30 33.60
C LYS A 39 -9.22 28.77 32.45
N GLY A 40 -9.48 28.26 31.26
CA GLY A 40 -8.73 28.70 30.09
C GLY A 40 -9.16 27.99 28.83
N TYR A 41 -8.38 28.24 27.78
CA TYR A 41 -8.56 27.63 26.49
C TYR A 41 -7.24 27.02 26.02
N VAL A 42 -7.35 25.85 25.40
CA VAL A 42 -6.24 25.16 24.74
C VAL A 42 -6.46 25.21 23.24
N TYR A 43 -5.47 25.72 22.54
CA TYR A 43 -5.39 25.79 21.09
C TYR A 43 -4.15 25.06 20.59
N PHE A 44 -4.07 24.85 19.29
CA PHE A 44 -2.81 24.56 18.61
C PHE A 44 -2.66 25.52 17.42
N SER A 45 -1.41 25.86 17.12
CA SER A 45 -1.08 26.49 15.84
C SER A 45 -0.74 25.37 14.87
N SER A 46 -1.32 25.40 13.67
CA SER A 46 -0.74 24.63 12.58
C SER A 46 0.70 25.11 12.36
N LEU A 47 1.58 24.21 11.94
CA LEU A 47 2.96 24.57 11.67
C LEU A 47 3.10 25.39 10.37
N ASP A 48 2.08 25.32 9.50
CA ASP A 48 2.05 25.99 8.20
C ASP A 48 1.05 27.16 8.12
N SER A 49 0.41 27.52 9.24
CA SER A 49 -0.48 28.68 9.32
C SER A 49 -0.54 29.27 10.72
N ASP A 50 -0.66 30.60 10.81
CA ASP A 50 -0.95 31.31 12.07
C ASP A 50 -2.38 31.08 12.60
N GLU A 51 -3.15 30.17 11.98
CA GLU A 51 -4.50 29.84 12.42
C GLU A 51 -4.46 28.96 13.67
N GLU A 52 -5.08 29.49 14.73
CA GLU A 52 -5.16 28.83 16.02
C GLU A 52 -6.48 28.07 16.13
N ASN A 53 -6.37 26.76 16.25
CA ASN A 53 -7.50 25.87 16.26
C ASN A 53 -7.74 25.33 17.69
N PRO A 54 -8.99 25.30 18.18
CA PRO A 54 -9.29 24.79 19.52
C PRO A 54 -8.97 23.29 19.62
N VAL A 55 -8.39 22.87 20.74
CA VAL A 55 -8.07 21.46 21.01
C VAL A 55 -9.15 20.86 21.89
N GLU A 56 -10.02 20.01 21.32
CA GLU A 56 -10.99 19.22 22.08
C GLU A 56 -10.32 18.02 22.77
N GLY A 57 -10.72 17.72 24.01
CA GLY A 57 -10.30 16.52 24.74
C GLY A 57 -8.81 16.48 25.12
N ALA A 58 -8.16 17.64 25.28
CA ALA A 58 -6.85 17.73 25.92
C ALA A 58 -7.00 17.52 27.43
N ASN A 59 -6.11 16.73 28.04
CA ASN A 59 -6.10 16.52 29.48
C ASN A 59 -5.32 17.66 30.15
N VAL A 60 -5.99 18.41 31.02
CA VAL A 60 -5.41 19.52 31.77
C VAL A 60 -5.32 19.11 33.23
N SER A 61 -4.11 19.12 33.80
CA SER A 61 -3.88 18.68 35.17
C SER A 61 -2.89 19.55 35.94
N LEU A 62 -2.97 19.51 37.27
CA LEU A 62 -1.98 20.16 38.15
C LEU A 62 -1.06 19.09 38.75
N LYS A 63 0.24 19.18 38.43
CA LYS A 63 1.25 18.18 38.81
C LYS A 63 1.24 17.90 40.31
N GLY A 64 1.20 16.62 40.67
CA GLY A 64 1.22 16.18 42.08
C GLY A 64 -0.12 16.32 42.81
N THR A 65 -1.21 16.58 42.09
CA THR A 65 -2.57 16.68 42.64
C THR A 65 -3.54 15.74 41.91
N THR A 66 -4.79 15.71 42.37
CA THR A 66 -5.90 15.01 41.68
C THR A 66 -6.72 15.95 40.79
N TYR A 67 -6.31 17.21 40.63
CA TYR A 67 -7.02 18.16 39.77
C TYR A 67 -6.71 17.83 38.31
N THR A 68 -7.72 17.27 37.62
CA THR A 68 -7.66 16.90 36.20
C THR A 68 -9.03 17.16 35.56
N VAL A 69 -9.02 17.74 34.37
CA VAL A 69 -10.20 17.98 33.53
C VAL A 69 -9.83 17.81 32.05
N THR A 70 -10.83 17.70 31.19
CA THR A 70 -10.64 17.66 29.73
C THR A 70 -11.27 18.87 29.07
N THR A 71 -10.66 19.36 27.99
CA THR A 71 -11.23 20.46 27.21
C THR A 71 -12.46 20.03 26.40
N ASP A 72 -13.39 20.96 26.19
CA ASP A 72 -14.56 20.77 25.31
C ASP A 72 -14.27 21.07 23.83
N VAL A 73 -15.29 21.04 22.98
CA VAL A 73 -15.22 21.32 21.53
C VAL A 73 -14.67 22.72 21.18
N THR A 74 -14.69 23.66 22.13
CA THR A 74 -14.16 25.01 21.97
C THR A 74 -12.74 25.15 22.53
N GLY A 75 -12.16 24.05 23.02
CA GLY A 75 -10.88 24.04 23.72
C GLY A 75 -10.97 24.54 25.16
N TYR A 76 -12.17 24.82 25.67
CA TYR A 76 -12.36 25.39 26.99
C TYR A 76 -12.22 24.35 28.10
N PHE A 77 -11.63 24.75 29.23
CA PHE A 77 -11.62 23.97 30.47
C PHE A 77 -11.83 24.85 31.71
N GLU A 78 -12.32 24.23 32.79
CA GLU A 78 -12.41 24.85 34.11
C GLU A 78 -12.14 23.84 35.21
N ILE A 79 -11.25 24.18 36.14
CA ILE A 79 -11.03 23.46 37.39
C ILE A 79 -11.60 24.32 38.52
N PRO A 80 -12.83 24.06 38.97
CA PRO A 80 -13.41 24.80 40.07
C PRO A 80 -12.73 24.41 41.38
N LYS A 81 -12.53 25.39 42.27
CA LYS A 81 -12.10 25.16 43.67
C LYS A 81 -10.74 24.46 43.78
N VAL A 82 -9.70 25.14 43.30
CA VAL A 82 -8.30 24.74 43.45
C VAL A 82 -7.72 25.37 44.72
N GLY A 83 -7.02 24.58 45.53
CA GLY A 83 -6.38 25.10 46.75
C GLY A 83 -5.38 26.21 46.43
N VAL A 84 -5.33 27.26 47.26
CA VAL A 84 -4.37 28.38 47.07
C VAL A 84 -2.93 27.87 47.13
N GLY A 85 -2.10 28.26 46.16
CA GLY A 85 -0.72 27.81 46.07
C GLY A 85 -0.12 27.91 44.68
N LYS A 86 1.14 27.46 44.55
CA LYS A 86 1.86 27.37 43.27
C LYS A 86 1.80 25.96 42.74
N TYR A 87 1.54 25.83 41.44
CA TYR A 87 1.40 24.55 40.75
C TYR A 87 2.15 24.60 39.42
N THR A 88 2.51 23.43 38.91
CA THR A 88 2.87 23.25 37.51
C THR A 88 1.64 22.70 36.80
N LEU A 89 1.07 23.49 35.89
CA LEU A 89 0.02 23.07 34.97
C LEU A 89 0.64 22.19 33.89
N ILE A 90 0.01 21.06 33.61
CA ILE A 90 0.39 20.14 32.53
C ILE A 90 -0.81 19.98 31.61
N VAL A 91 -0.59 20.15 30.30
CA VAL A 91 -1.59 19.83 29.28
C VAL A 91 -1.03 18.77 28.34
N GLU A 92 -1.76 17.67 28.22
CA GLU A 92 -1.39 16.50 27.42
C GLU A 92 -2.49 16.19 26.40
N LYS A 93 -2.08 15.97 25.15
CA LYS A 93 -2.93 15.49 24.06
C LYS A 93 -2.05 14.63 23.15
N ARG A 94 -2.54 13.44 22.75
CA ARG A 94 -1.85 12.60 21.77
C ARG A 94 -1.61 13.40 20.48
N GLY A 95 -0.41 13.31 19.91
CA GLY A 95 0.01 14.08 18.74
C GLY A 95 0.55 15.48 19.03
N TYR A 96 0.68 15.85 20.31
CA TYR A 96 1.24 17.14 20.72
C TYR A 96 2.33 16.95 21.77
N GLU A 97 3.31 17.87 21.76
CA GLU A 97 4.26 18.02 22.86
C GLU A 97 3.52 18.33 24.17
N THR A 98 4.04 17.80 25.28
CA THR A 98 3.48 18.10 26.60
C THR A 98 3.73 19.55 26.96
N TYR A 99 2.66 20.33 27.11
CA TYR A 99 2.75 21.71 27.57
C TYR A 99 2.87 21.75 29.08
N SER A 100 3.77 22.60 29.59
CA SER A 100 3.99 22.80 31.02
C SER A 100 4.19 24.27 31.35
N GLN A 101 3.45 24.79 32.34
CA GLN A 101 3.58 26.18 32.81
C GLN A 101 3.41 26.25 34.33
N ASP A 102 4.28 27.01 35.00
CA ASP A 102 4.10 27.33 36.42
C ASP A 102 3.02 28.41 36.61
N ILE A 103 2.07 28.15 37.50
CA ILE A 103 0.94 29.02 37.81
C ILE A 103 0.78 29.23 39.31
N GLU A 104 0.07 30.28 39.71
CA GLU A 104 -0.26 30.57 41.10
C GLU A 104 -1.77 30.82 41.23
N ILE A 105 -2.41 30.04 42.10
CA ILE A 105 -3.82 30.20 42.45
C ILE A 105 -3.92 31.02 43.72
N LYS A 106 -4.67 32.12 43.65
CA LYS A 106 -4.90 33.05 44.76
C LYS A 106 -6.32 32.88 45.31
N LYS A 107 -6.49 33.31 46.57
CA LYS A 107 -7.74 33.18 47.29
C LYS A 107 -8.85 34.00 46.62
N ASP A 108 -10.00 33.39 46.41
CA ASP A 108 -11.20 34.00 45.84
C ASP A 108 -10.98 34.65 44.45
N GLU A 109 -9.89 34.26 43.76
CA GLU A 109 -9.55 34.71 42.41
C GLU A 109 -9.70 33.54 41.41
N THR A 110 -10.09 33.89 40.18
CA THR A 110 -10.08 32.98 39.03
C THR A 110 -8.88 33.31 38.15
N LEU A 111 -7.90 32.41 38.08
CA LEU A 111 -6.84 32.52 37.06
C LEU A 111 -7.44 32.14 35.70
N GLU A 112 -7.34 33.04 34.74
CA GLU A 112 -7.82 32.84 33.37
C GLU A 112 -6.67 32.79 32.37
N LEU A 113 -6.50 31.64 31.69
CA LEU A 113 -5.54 31.43 30.61
C LEU A 113 -6.24 31.58 29.26
N SER A 114 -6.44 32.84 28.83
CA SER A 114 -7.14 33.21 27.59
C SER A 114 -6.45 34.39 26.89
N GLY A 115 -6.88 34.70 25.67
CA GLY A 115 -6.30 35.79 24.88
C GLY A 115 -4.82 35.56 24.59
N GLU A 116 -3.96 36.50 24.98
CA GLU A 116 -2.50 36.40 24.85
C GLU A 116 -1.86 35.35 25.78
N ASN A 117 -2.58 34.92 26.83
CA ASN A 117 -2.10 33.95 27.83
C ASN A 117 -2.75 32.57 27.69
N LYS A 118 -3.38 32.29 26.55
CA LYS A 118 -3.95 30.97 26.26
C LYS A 118 -2.84 29.92 26.10
N ILE A 119 -3.24 28.66 26.21
CA ILE A 119 -2.33 27.53 26.03
C ILE A 119 -2.30 27.18 24.55
N VAL A 120 -1.11 27.15 23.95
CA VAL A 120 -0.92 26.72 22.56
C VAL A 120 -0.05 25.47 22.58
N LEU A 121 -0.62 24.35 22.15
CA LEU A 121 0.09 23.09 21.99
C LEU A 121 0.86 23.08 20.66
N THR A 122 2.06 22.52 20.70
CA THR A 122 2.89 22.26 19.51
C THR A 122 2.65 20.83 19.06
N PRO A 123 2.25 20.56 17.80
CA PRO A 123 2.18 19.19 17.28
C PRO A 123 3.55 18.49 17.37
N VAL A 124 3.56 17.19 17.63
CA VAL A 124 4.80 16.40 17.46
C VAL A 124 5.12 16.40 15.96
N ARG A 125 6.29 16.95 15.60
CA ARG A 125 6.57 17.32 14.19
C ARG A 125 6.55 16.10 13.26
N ASP A 126 7.07 14.96 13.65
CA ASP A 126 7.08 13.76 12.80
C ASP A 126 5.67 13.21 12.53
N GLU A 127 4.81 13.09 13.55
CA GLU A 127 3.40 12.71 13.38
C GLU A 127 2.66 13.71 12.47
N TYR A 128 2.93 15.01 12.63
CA TYR A 128 2.35 16.04 11.78
C TYR A 128 2.78 15.87 10.31
N LEU A 129 4.08 15.76 10.06
CA LEU A 129 4.66 15.58 8.72
C LEU A 129 4.08 14.34 8.05
N PHE A 130 3.98 13.23 8.80
CA PHE A 130 3.38 12.00 8.31
C PHE A 130 1.92 12.23 7.89
N ASN A 131 1.08 12.71 8.81
CA ASN A 131 -0.35 12.90 8.56
C ASN A 131 -0.60 13.87 7.39
N LYS A 132 0.16 14.95 7.29
CA LYS A 132 0.06 15.90 6.18
C LYS A 132 0.48 15.27 4.85
N GLY A 133 1.54 14.47 4.85
CA GLY A 133 1.98 13.71 3.69
C GLY A 133 0.91 12.74 3.18
N ILE A 134 0.24 12.01 4.10
CA ILE A 134 -0.85 11.08 3.75
C ILE A 134 -2.09 11.82 3.24
N GLU A 135 -2.45 12.95 3.85
CA GLU A 135 -3.55 13.80 3.38
C GLU A 135 -3.33 14.19 1.91
N LEU A 136 -2.15 14.74 1.59
CA LEU A 136 -1.81 15.18 0.24
C LEU A 136 -1.73 14.02 -0.76
N TYR A 137 -1.24 12.86 -0.33
CA TYR A 137 -1.26 11.64 -1.16
C TYR A 137 -2.69 11.24 -1.56
N ASN A 138 -3.64 11.29 -0.60
CA ASN A 138 -5.04 10.97 -0.86
C ASN A 138 -5.74 12.03 -1.73
N GLU A 139 -5.24 13.26 -1.73
CA GLU A 139 -5.67 14.35 -2.62
C GLU A 139 -5.02 14.27 -4.02
N GLU A 140 -4.21 13.23 -4.28
CA GLU A 140 -3.40 13.07 -5.49
C GLU A 140 -2.34 14.17 -5.69
N ASP A 141 -2.10 15.01 -4.68
CA ASP A 141 -0.96 15.93 -4.64
C ASP A 141 0.30 15.19 -4.20
N TYR A 142 0.80 14.35 -5.10
CA TYR A 142 1.98 13.52 -4.85
C TYR A 142 3.25 14.34 -4.61
N LEU A 143 3.36 15.55 -5.19
CA LEU A 143 4.50 16.44 -4.94
C LEU A 143 4.45 17.01 -3.53
N GLY A 144 3.27 17.41 -3.06
CA GLY A 144 3.04 17.80 -1.67
C GLY A 144 3.34 16.66 -0.71
N ALA A 145 2.86 15.45 -1.00
CA ALA A 145 3.15 14.26 -0.20
C ALA A 145 4.66 14.00 -0.09
N VAL A 146 5.39 14.06 -1.22
CA VAL A 146 6.85 13.93 -1.26
C VAL A 146 7.53 14.98 -0.37
N PHE A 147 7.09 16.25 -0.42
CA PHE A 147 7.68 17.32 0.39
C PHE A 147 7.63 17.01 1.89
N TYR A 148 6.46 16.71 2.44
CA TYR A 148 6.31 16.47 3.88
C TYR A 148 6.93 15.15 4.34
N LEU A 149 6.77 14.07 3.55
CA LEU A 149 7.32 12.77 3.93
C LEU A 149 8.85 12.73 3.79
N SER A 150 9.44 13.50 2.87
CA SER A 150 10.90 13.63 2.77
C SER A 150 11.47 14.38 3.98
N GLU A 151 10.81 15.44 4.44
CA GLU A 151 11.19 16.13 5.68
C GLU A 151 11.15 15.16 6.87
N LEU A 152 10.13 14.31 6.97
CA LEU A 152 10.06 13.28 8.01
C LEU A 152 11.26 12.34 7.92
N LYS A 153 11.54 11.82 6.71
CA LYS A 153 12.67 10.91 6.46
C LYS A 153 14.02 11.52 6.86
N GLU A 154 14.24 12.79 6.54
CA GLU A 154 15.52 13.48 6.76
C GLU A 154 15.72 13.92 8.21
N ASP A 155 14.70 14.55 8.80
CA ASP A 155 14.84 15.20 10.11
C ASP A 155 14.48 14.27 11.29
N TYR A 156 13.71 13.20 11.04
CA TYR A 156 13.22 12.27 12.06
C TYR A 156 13.47 10.80 11.69
N PRO A 157 14.74 10.38 11.48
CA PRO A 157 15.08 9.03 11.01
C PRO A 157 14.64 7.88 11.95
N ASP A 158 14.43 8.18 13.23
CA ASP A 158 13.98 7.21 14.25
C ASP A 158 12.45 7.24 14.49
N SER A 159 11.69 7.94 13.65
CA SER A 159 10.24 8.08 13.81
C SER A 159 9.51 6.73 13.72
N GLU A 160 8.49 6.54 14.56
CA GLU A 160 7.62 5.34 14.49
C GLU A 160 6.77 5.28 13.20
N TYR A 161 6.76 6.37 12.42
CA TYR A 161 6.06 6.47 11.15
C TYR A 161 6.97 6.21 9.93
N MET A 162 8.26 5.92 10.14
CA MET A 162 9.23 5.86 9.05
C MET A 162 8.90 4.79 8.00
N ASP A 163 8.45 3.61 8.42
CA ASP A 163 8.10 2.53 7.50
C ASP A 163 6.95 2.93 6.55
N LYS A 164 5.88 3.51 7.09
CA LYS A 164 4.77 4.07 6.32
C LYS A 164 5.24 5.23 5.45
N ALA A 165 6.08 6.13 6.00
CA ALA A 165 6.59 7.27 5.25
C ALA A 165 7.39 6.82 4.02
N LEU A 166 8.25 5.81 4.15
CA LEU A 166 8.98 5.21 3.03
C LEU A 166 8.05 4.59 2.00
N TYR A 167 7.02 3.85 2.43
CA TYR A 167 6.02 3.28 1.54
C TYR A 167 5.30 4.37 0.73
N TYR A 168 4.76 5.39 1.40
CA TYR A 168 4.02 6.46 0.75
C TYR A 168 4.91 7.40 -0.07
N LEU A 169 6.18 7.59 0.30
CA LEU A 169 7.18 8.22 -0.57
C LEU A 169 7.37 7.43 -1.86
N GLY A 170 7.59 6.11 -1.74
CA GLY A 170 7.73 5.22 -2.90
C GLY A 170 6.52 5.30 -3.83
N MET A 171 5.32 5.22 -3.26
CA MET A 171 4.06 5.34 -3.99
C MET A 171 3.88 6.72 -4.63
N SER A 172 4.26 7.80 -3.95
CA SER A 172 4.16 9.16 -4.50
C SER A 172 5.11 9.34 -5.67
N TYR A 173 6.36 8.88 -5.56
CA TYR A 173 7.35 8.90 -6.63
C TYR A 173 6.93 8.05 -7.84
N ASP A 174 6.33 6.88 -7.62
CA ASP A 174 5.75 6.02 -8.67
C ASP A 174 4.68 6.78 -9.47
N ASN A 175 3.73 7.42 -8.78
CA ASN A 175 2.63 8.16 -9.43
C ASN A 175 3.10 9.37 -10.25
N ILE A 176 4.20 10.01 -9.88
CA ILE A 176 4.79 11.12 -10.66
C ILE A 176 5.80 10.66 -11.73
N GLY A 177 6.03 9.34 -11.86
CA GLY A 177 6.93 8.75 -12.85
C GLY A 177 8.43 8.86 -12.51
N LEU A 178 8.77 9.21 -11.27
CA LEU A 178 10.15 9.23 -10.78
C LEU A 178 10.55 7.85 -10.23
N PHE A 179 10.63 6.87 -11.14
CA PHE A 179 10.80 5.46 -10.80
C PHE A 179 12.05 5.12 -9.98
N ASN A 180 13.17 5.83 -10.18
CA ASN A 180 14.38 5.57 -9.40
C ASN A 180 14.22 5.98 -7.94
N ASP A 181 13.56 7.10 -7.67
CA ASP A 181 13.25 7.57 -6.31
C ASP A 181 12.23 6.65 -5.65
N ALA A 182 11.26 6.15 -6.41
CA ALA A 182 10.30 5.14 -5.94
C ALA A 182 11.02 3.86 -5.51
N ILE A 183 11.88 3.32 -6.39
CA ILE A 183 12.70 2.14 -6.10
C ILE A 183 13.53 2.34 -4.84
N TYR A 184 14.20 3.48 -4.69
CA TYR A 184 15.04 3.76 -3.53
C TYR A 184 14.25 3.67 -2.22
N ASN A 185 13.07 4.29 -2.15
CA ASN A 185 12.26 4.28 -0.94
C ASN A 185 11.64 2.90 -0.63
N PHE A 186 11.23 2.14 -1.65
CA PHE A 186 10.77 0.76 -1.44
C PHE A 186 11.90 -0.19 -1.02
N GLU A 187 13.11 -0.02 -1.58
CA GLU A 187 14.28 -0.83 -1.18
C GLU A 187 14.72 -0.50 0.26
N ASP A 188 14.73 0.78 0.65
CA ASP A 188 14.97 1.20 2.04
C ASP A 188 13.93 0.58 3.00
N LEU A 189 12.63 0.61 2.64
CA LEU A 189 11.56 0.00 3.44
C LEU A 189 11.80 -1.50 3.67
N ILE A 190 12.13 -2.24 2.61
CA ILE A 190 12.38 -3.69 2.70
C ILE A 190 13.62 -4.01 3.53
N LEU A 191 14.66 -3.16 3.44
CA LEU A 191 15.93 -3.39 4.12
C LEU A 191 15.86 -3.03 5.60
N ASP A 192 15.33 -1.86 5.92
CA ASP A 192 15.42 -1.26 7.26
C ASP A 192 14.20 -1.61 8.14
N TYR A 193 13.05 -1.92 7.53
CA TYR A 193 11.79 -2.20 8.23
C TYR A 193 11.13 -3.52 7.77
N PRO A 194 11.83 -4.68 7.85
CA PRO A 194 11.35 -5.95 7.30
C PRO A 194 10.07 -6.51 7.96
N GLU A 195 9.64 -5.97 9.09
CA GLU A 195 8.40 -6.34 9.80
C GLU A 195 7.22 -5.42 9.45
N SER A 196 7.40 -4.46 8.54
CA SER A 196 6.34 -3.53 8.14
C SER A 196 5.20 -4.26 7.42
N GLU A 197 3.97 -3.80 7.60
CA GLU A 197 2.81 -4.35 6.91
C GLU A 197 2.80 -4.05 5.40
N TYR A 198 3.68 -3.16 4.92
CA TYR A 198 3.76 -2.73 3.52
C TYR A 198 4.81 -3.48 2.69
N ILE A 199 5.43 -4.53 3.23
CA ILE A 199 6.56 -5.20 2.58
C ILE A 199 6.14 -5.90 1.30
N ASP A 200 5.01 -6.59 1.30
CA ASP A 200 4.50 -7.27 0.11
C ASP A 200 3.99 -6.27 -0.94
N ASP A 201 3.30 -5.20 -0.53
CA ASP A 201 2.95 -4.05 -1.38
C ASP A 201 4.20 -3.46 -2.06
N ALA A 202 5.27 -3.19 -1.31
CA ALA A 202 6.52 -2.63 -1.83
C ALA A 202 7.26 -3.58 -2.77
N ILE A 203 7.33 -4.87 -2.45
CA ILE A 203 7.93 -5.89 -3.32
C ILE A 203 7.16 -5.99 -4.65
N PHE A 204 5.83 -6.01 -4.60
CA PHE A 204 5.00 -6.03 -5.81
C PHE A 204 5.29 -4.81 -6.69
N LYS A 205 5.30 -3.62 -6.08
CA LYS A 205 5.59 -2.36 -6.76
C LYS A 205 6.97 -2.29 -7.38
N LEU A 206 8.00 -2.82 -6.71
CA LEU A 206 9.33 -2.95 -7.31
C LEU A 206 9.29 -3.87 -8.54
N GLY A 207 8.55 -4.98 -8.48
CA GLY A 207 8.32 -5.86 -9.63
C GLY A 207 7.72 -5.11 -10.83
N ASP A 208 6.64 -4.35 -10.59
CA ASP A 208 5.95 -3.54 -11.60
C ASP A 208 6.86 -2.46 -12.20
N ILE A 209 7.56 -1.70 -11.35
CA ILE A 209 8.43 -0.61 -11.79
C ILE A 209 9.59 -1.16 -12.63
N TYR A 210 10.25 -2.24 -12.18
CA TYR A 210 11.33 -2.84 -12.96
C TYR A 210 10.82 -3.45 -14.28
N TYR A 211 9.60 -3.99 -14.31
CA TYR A 211 8.97 -4.44 -15.55
C TYR A 211 8.77 -3.27 -16.53
N ALA A 212 8.20 -2.16 -16.05
CA ALA A 212 7.95 -0.96 -16.85
C ALA A 212 9.25 -0.32 -17.39
N LEU A 213 10.35 -0.42 -16.63
CA LEU A 213 11.68 0.00 -17.06
C LEU A 213 12.35 -0.97 -18.04
N GLY A 214 11.73 -2.10 -18.36
CA GLY A 214 12.29 -3.16 -19.21
C GLY A 214 13.42 -3.96 -18.53
N ASN A 215 13.61 -3.80 -17.22
CA ASN A 215 14.56 -4.58 -16.44
C ASN A 215 13.89 -5.86 -15.92
N TYR A 216 13.62 -6.76 -16.86
CA TYR A 216 12.85 -7.96 -16.59
C TYR A 216 13.54 -8.91 -15.61
N GLU A 217 14.88 -8.95 -15.56
CA GLU A 217 15.61 -9.78 -14.60
C GLU A 217 15.36 -9.34 -13.15
N LYS A 218 15.36 -8.02 -12.87
CA LYS A 218 15.00 -7.51 -11.55
C LYS A 218 13.51 -7.68 -11.26
N SER A 219 12.66 -7.48 -12.26
CA SER A 219 11.22 -7.71 -12.13
C SER A 219 10.92 -9.17 -11.71
N ILE A 220 11.55 -10.15 -12.38
CA ILE A 220 11.49 -11.57 -12.02
C ILE A 220 11.93 -11.79 -10.57
N TYR A 221 13.03 -11.17 -10.14
CA TYR A 221 13.51 -11.31 -8.76
C TYR A 221 12.44 -10.88 -7.74
N TYR A 222 11.83 -9.71 -7.92
CA TYR A 222 10.84 -9.19 -6.97
C TYR A 222 9.51 -9.94 -7.02
N TYR A 223 8.97 -10.25 -8.20
CA TYR A 223 7.74 -11.06 -8.27
C TYR A 223 7.93 -12.46 -7.70
N LYS A 224 9.06 -13.10 -8.00
CA LYS A 224 9.37 -14.41 -7.43
C LYS A 224 9.51 -14.34 -5.91
N LYS A 225 10.18 -13.30 -5.39
CA LYS A 225 10.27 -13.07 -3.94
C LYS A 225 8.87 -12.98 -3.31
N LEU A 226 7.95 -12.26 -3.94
CA LEU A 226 6.57 -12.15 -3.46
C LEU A 226 5.86 -13.51 -3.44
N VAL A 227 5.92 -14.25 -4.55
CA VAL A 227 5.25 -15.56 -4.67
C VAL A 227 5.83 -16.58 -3.68
N ASP A 228 7.15 -16.60 -3.51
CA ASP A 228 7.86 -17.57 -2.67
C ASP A 228 7.77 -17.25 -1.16
N GLU A 229 7.87 -15.96 -0.78
CA GLU A 229 7.98 -15.54 0.62
C GLU A 229 6.66 -14.99 1.20
N PHE A 230 5.77 -14.47 0.35
CA PHE A 230 4.51 -13.80 0.74
C PHE A 230 3.29 -14.48 0.10
N SER A 231 3.19 -15.80 0.23
CA SER A 231 2.17 -16.64 -0.45
C SER A 231 0.71 -16.30 -0.12
N GLU A 232 0.46 -15.57 0.97
CA GLU A 232 -0.86 -15.09 1.41
C GLU A 232 -1.15 -13.63 0.98
N SER A 233 -0.21 -12.97 0.31
CA SER A 233 -0.39 -11.60 -0.16
C SER A 233 -1.52 -11.51 -1.17
N LYS A 234 -2.27 -10.40 -1.12
CA LYS A 234 -3.31 -10.07 -2.11
C LYS A 234 -2.75 -9.91 -3.54
N TYR A 235 -1.43 -9.77 -3.69
CA TYR A 235 -0.76 -9.59 -4.98
C TYR A 235 -0.26 -10.89 -5.62
N VAL A 236 -0.36 -12.05 -4.96
CA VAL A 236 0.23 -13.29 -5.48
C VAL A 236 -0.30 -13.67 -6.86
N GLU A 237 -1.60 -13.47 -7.10
CA GLU A 237 -2.22 -13.71 -8.41
C GLU A 237 -1.58 -12.86 -9.50
N LYS A 238 -1.54 -11.53 -9.30
CA LYS A 238 -0.96 -10.58 -10.26
C LYS A 238 0.54 -10.79 -10.43
N ALA A 239 1.28 -11.00 -9.33
CA ALA A 239 2.72 -11.22 -9.36
C ALA A 239 3.08 -12.50 -10.12
N LEU A 240 2.32 -13.58 -9.98
CA LEU A 240 2.59 -14.83 -10.68
C LEU A 240 2.31 -14.73 -12.18
N TYR A 241 1.25 -14.02 -12.58
CA TYR A 241 1.02 -13.69 -13.99
C TYR A 241 2.15 -12.80 -14.55
N SER A 242 2.48 -11.70 -13.88
CA SER A 242 3.56 -10.79 -14.30
C SER A 242 4.94 -11.45 -14.31
N LEU A 243 5.21 -12.41 -13.42
CA LEU A 243 6.42 -13.23 -13.43
C LEU A 243 6.52 -14.06 -14.70
N SER A 244 5.41 -14.69 -15.10
CA SER A 244 5.31 -15.48 -16.34
C SER A 244 5.58 -14.60 -17.57
N MET A 245 4.99 -13.41 -17.58
CA MET A 245 5.23 -12.41 -18.62
C MET A 245 6.69 -11.95 -18.66
N ALA A 246 7.30 -11.68 -17.52
CA ALA A 246 8.70 -11.26 -17.44
C ALA A 246 9.66 -12.36 -17.93
N TYR A 247 9.38 -13.64 -17.64
CA TYR A 247 10.13 -14.76 -18.22
C TYR A 247 10.02 -14.84 -19.74
N MET A 248 8.83 -14.57 -20.28
CA MET A 248 8.61 -14.52 -21.72
C MET A 248 9.39 -13.36 -22.36
N GLN A 249 9.43 -12.19 -21.74
CA GLN A 249 10.16 -11.01 -22.24
C GLN A 249 11.67 -11.24 -22.36
N ILE A 250 12.27 -12.01 -21.45
CA ILE A 250 13.70 -12.40 -21.55
C ILE A 250 13.94 -13.62 -22.44
N GLY A 251 12.89 -14.17 -23.07
CA GLY A 251 12.97 -15.34 -23.94
C GLY A 251 13.20 -16.67 -23.19
N ASN A 252 13.00 -16.72 -21.87
CA ASN A 252 13.09 -17.95 -21.10
C ASN A 252 11.75 -18.69 -21.15
N THR A 253 11.46 -19.30 -22.29
CA THR A 253 10.18 -19.96 -22.59
C THR A 253 9.87 -21.12 -21.66
N GLU A 254 10.89 -21.90 -21.25
CA GLU A 254 10.73 -22.99 -20.27
C GLU A 254 10.18 -22.47 -18.94
N LYS A 255 10.82 -21.44 -18.36
CA LYS A 255 10.36 -20.80 -17.12
C LYS A 255 9.01 -20.12 -17.27
N ALA A 256 8.74 -19.50 -18.42
CA ALA A 256 7.47 -18.86 -18.70
C ALA A 256 6.33 -19.88 -18.68
N LEU A 257 6.48 -21.01 -19.37
CA LEU A 257 5.49 -22.10 -19.38
C LEU A 257 5.27 -22.69 -17.98
N GLU A 258 6.34 -22.98 -17.23
CA GLU A 258 6.23 -23.44 -15.83
C GLU A 258 5.40 -22.47 -14.97
N SER A 259 5.68 -21.18 -15.10
CA SER A 259 5.02 -20.12 -14.32
C SER A 259 3.56 -19.93 -14.74
N PHE A 260 3.25 -20.01 -16.04
CA PHE A 260 1.86 -19.97 -16.52
C PHE A 260 1.06 -21.21 -16.11
N ASP A 261 1.68 -22.39 -16.08
CA ASP A 261 1.04 -23.62 -15.57
C ASP A 261 0.72 -23.51 -14.08
N GLU A 262 1.65 -22.97 -13.28
CA GLU A 262 1.39 -22.69 -11.87
C GLU A 262 0.25 -21.68 -11.70
N PHE A 263 0.27 -20.59 -12.48
CA PHE A 263 -0.76 -19.56 -12.46
C PHE A 263 -2.15 -20.13 -12.76
N THR A 264 -2.31 -20.81 -13.90
CA THR A 264 -3.60 -21.38 -14.32
C THR A 264 -4.08 -22.50 -13.40
N THR A 265 -3.16 -23.20 -12.72
CA THR A 265 -3.51 -24.20 -11.69
C THR A 265 -4.02 -23.55 -10.41
N LYS A 266 -3.37 -22.47 -9.97
CA LYS A 266 -3.67 -21.80 -8.68
C LYS A 266 -4.84 -20.83 -8.79
N PHE A 267 -5.00 -20.18 -9.93
CA PHE A 267 -6.00 -19.14 -10.20
C PHE A 267 -6.78 -19.42 -11.50
N PRO A 268 -7.49 -20.55 -11.61
CA PRO A 268 -8.20 -20.93 -12.83
C PRO A 268 -9.34 -19.97 -13.20
N ASP A 269 -9.89 -19.24 -12.23
CA ASP A 269 -10.99 -18.28 -12.43
C ASP A 269 -10.49 -16.81 -12.55
N SER A 270 -9.17 -16.60 -12.65
CA SER A 270 -8.57 -15.26 -12.78
C SER A 270 -9.00 -14.58 -14.09
N GLU A 271 -9.09 -13.26 -14.06
CA GLU A 271 -9.26 -12.45 -15.29
C GLU A 271 -8.09 -12.61 -16.27
N TYR A 272 -6.91 -13.05 -15.81
CA TYR A 272 -5.74 -13.30 -16.65
C TYR A 272 -5.58 -14.78 -17.08
N ALA A 273 -6.50 -15.67 -16.71
CA ALA A 273 -6.39 -17.11 -17.02
C ALA A 273 -6.37 -17.40 -18.53
N ASP A 274 -7.18 -16.67 -19.28
CA ASP A 274 -7.25 -16.79 -20.74
C ASP A 274 -6.02 -16.17 -21.42
N ASP A 275 -5.55 -15.02 -20.92
CA ASP A 275 -4.29 -14.42 -21.36
C ASP A 275 -3.12 -15.40 -21.20
N ALA A 276 -3.01 -16.01 -20.02
CA ALA A 276 -1.97 -17.01 -19.74
C ALA A 276 -2.06 -18.20 -20.72
N THR A 277 -3.27 -18.66 -21.03
CA THR A 277 -3.51 -19.73 -22.01
C THR A 277 -3.10 -19.31 -23.42
N TYR A 278 -3.44 -18.08 -23.82
CA TYR A 278 -3.00 -17.51 -25.07
C TYR A 278 -1.47 -17.51 -25.18
N PHE A 279 -0.77 -16.96 -24.17
CA PHE A 279 0.69 -16.84 -24.21
C PHE A 279 1.39 -18.20 -24.20
N LYS A 280 0.86 -19.19 -23.48
CA LYS A 280 1.36 -20.57 -23.56
C LYS A 280 1.28 -21.11 -24.99
N GLY A 281 0.14 -20.96 -25.66
CA GLY A 281 -0.01 -21.36 -27.06
C GLY A 281 0.94 -20.59 -27.98
N TYR A 282 1.14 -19.28 -27.74
CA TYR A 282 2.05 -18.46 -28.52
C TYR A 282 3.52 -18.89 -28.35
N ILE A 283 3.93 -19.26 -27.14
CA ILE A 283 5.24 -19.86 -26.89
C ILE A 283 5.39 -21.16 -27.70
N PHE A 284 4.42 -22.07 -27.62
CA PHE A 284 4.48 -23.31 -28.42
C PHE A 284 4.54 -23.04 -29.92
N TYR A 285 3.77 -22.08 -30.42
CA TYR A 285 3.76 -21.70 -31.82
C TYR A 285 5.12 -21.16 -32.29
N THR A 286 5.73 -20.27 -31.52
CA THR A 286 7.06 -19.70 -31.84
C THR A 286 8.19 -20.73 -31.75
N GLU A 287 8.01 -21.78 -30.95
CA GLU A 287 8.89 -22.96 -30.90
C GLU A 287 8.57 -24.03 -31.97
N GLU A 288 7.68 -23.74 -32.92
CA GLU A 288 7.21 -24.67 -33.98
C GLU A 288 6.51 -25.94 -33.46
N LYS A 289 6.10 -25.94 -32.19
CA LYS A 289 5.30 -27.01 -31.56
C LYS A 289 3.82 -26.80 -31.85
N TYR A 290 3.46 -26.82 -33.13
CA TYR A 290 2.12 -26.42 -33.59
C TYR A 290 0.98 -27.26 -33.00
N ASN A 291 1.18 -28.57 -32.81
CA ASN A 291 0.14 -29.41 -32.19
C ASN A 291 -0.10 -29.03 -30.72
N ASP A 292 0.95 -28.66 -29.98
CA ASP A 292 0.83 -28.23 -28.58
C ASP A 292 0.14 -26.87 -28.50
N ALA A 293 0.49 -25.95 -29.41
CA ALA A 293 -0.16 -24.64 -29.55
C ALA A 293 -1.67 -24.78 -29.81
N ILE A 294 -2.05 -25.61 -30.78
CA ILE A 294 -3.45 -25.93 -31.10
C ILE A 294 -4.16 -26.49 -29.86
N SER A 295 -3.57 -27.50 -29.23
CA SER A 295 -4.18 -28.16 -28.06
C SER A 295 -4.46 -27.19 -26.91
N VAL A 296 -3.64 -26.15 -26.74
CA VAL A 296 -3.84 -25.14 -25.69
C VAL A 296 -4.90 -24.13 -26.11
N TRP A 297 -4.80 -23.56 -27.31
CA TRP A 297 -5.73 -22.52 -27.76
C TRP A 297 -7.16 -23.02 -27.96
N GLU A 298 -7.36 -24.30 -28.31
CA GLU A 298 -8.70 -24.90 -28.41
C GLU A 298 -9.44 -25.03 -27.06
N THR A 299 -8.74 -24.81 -25.94
CA THR A 299 -9.37 -24.79 -24.62
C THR A 299 -10.03 -23.45 -24.29
N ILE A 300 -9.74 -22.39 -25.03
CA ILE A 300 -10.28 -21.04 -24.81
C ILE A 300 -11.76 -21.04 -25.26
N PRO A 301 -12.73 -20.78 -24.37
CA PRO A 301 -14.16 -20.82 -24.72
C PRO A 301 -14.55 -19.71 -25.72
N GLU A 302 -15.36 -20.06 -26.73
CA GLU A 302 -15.83 -19.10 -27.75
C GLU A 302 -16.64 -17.92 -27.18
N GLU A 303 -17.26 -18.08 -25.99
CA GLU A 303 -18.16 -17.11 -25.35
C GLU A 303 -17.42 -16.00 -24.58
N TYR A 304 -16.09 -16.09 -24.43
CA TYR A 304 -15.32 -15.28 -23.49
C TYR A 304 -14.59 -14.08 -24.13
N SER A 305 -15.36 -13.20 -24.78
CA SER A 305 -14.88 -12.08 -25.60
C SER A 305 -14.33 -10.85 -24.85
N LEU A 306 -13.84 -10.98 -23.61
CA LEU A 306 -13.54 -9.80 -22.77
C LEU A 306 -12.05 -9.52 -22.53
N GLY A 307 -11.15 -10.46 -22.82
CA GLY A 307 -9.71 -10.21 -22.81
C GLY A 307 -9.31 -9.33 -23.99
N THR A 308 -9.02 -8.06 -23.73
CA THR A 308 -8.31 -7.19 -24.68
C THR A 308 -6.86 -7.06 -24.25
N TRP A 309 -5.95 -7.16 -25.21
CA TRP A 309 -4.56 -6.71 -25.04
C TRP A 309 -4.51 -5.28 -24.45
N PRO A 310 -3.40 -4.86 -23.84
CA PRO A 310 -3.23 -3.47 -23.37
C PRO A 310 -3.44 -2.40 -24.46
N ASP A 311 -3.30 -2.77 -25.74
CA ASP A 311 -3.57 -1.91 -26.90
C ASP A 311 -5.04 -1.93 -27.38
N GLY A 312 -5.91 -2.66 -26.68
CA GLY A 312 -7.34 -2.78 -26.96
C GLY A 312 -7.71 -3.87 -27.97
N SER A 313 -6.75 -4.62 -28.51
CA SER A 313 -7.05 -5.67 -29.48
C SER A 313 -7.68 -6.91 -28.82
N PRO A 314 -8.68 -7.58 -29.44
CA PRO A 314 -9.28 -8.78 -28.86
C PRO A 314 -8.29 -9.96 -28.89
N ILE A 315 -7.97 -10.54 -27.73
CA ILE A 315 -7.07 -11.70 -27.62
C ILE A 315 -7.59 -12.88 -28.46
N LEU A 316 -8.91 -13.04 -28.50
CA LEU A 316 -9.57 -14.10 -29.25
C LEU A 316 -9.34 -14.00 -30.77
N ALA A 317 -9.26 -12.78 -31.33
CA ALA A 317 -8.98 -12.59 -32.74
C ALA A 317 -7.55 -13.03 -33.10
N SER A 318 -6.57 -12.64 -32.28
CA SER A 318 -5.18 -13.11 -32.43
C SER A 318 -5.09 -14.62 -32.25
N THR A 319 -5.80 -15.17 -31.26
CA THR A 319 -5.86 -16.62 -31.00
C THR A 319 -6.33 -17.38 -32.23
N TYR A 320 -7.47 -17.01 -32.82
CA TYR A 320 -7.98 -17.68 -34.01
C TYR A 320 -7.06 -17.51 -35.22
N PHE A 321 -6.46 -16.34 -35.40
CA PHE A 321 -5.48 -16.15 -36.47
C PHE A 321 -4.29 -17.11 -36.32
N TYR A 322 -3.71 -17.21 -35.12
CA TYR A 322 -2.57 -18.11 -34.89
C TYR A 322 -2.96 -19.59 -34.87
N LEU A 323 -4.19 -19.95 -34.48
CA LEU A 323 -4.75 -21.28 -34.71
C LEU A 323 -4.77 -21.62 -36.21
N GLY A 324 -5.22 -20.68 -37.05
CA GLY A 324 -5.17 -20.81 -38.50
C GLY A 324 -3.75 -21.05 -39.02
N GLU A 325 -2.79 -20.26 -38.57
CA GLU A 325 -1.37 -20.44 -38.93
C GLU A 325 -0.80 -21.78 -38.46
N ALA A 326 -1.12 -22.22 -37.24
CA ALA A 326 -0.67 -23.50 -36.69
C ALA A 326 -1.26 -24.68 -37.48
N TYR A 327 -2.56 -24.65 -37.79
CA TYR A 327 -3.22 -25.65 -38.61
C TYR A 327 -2.66 -25.70 -40.03
N ARG A 328 -2.36 -24.54 -40.62
CA ARG A 328 -1.69 -24.42 -41.91
C ARG A 328 -0.31 -25.08 -41.88
N ALA A 329 0.47 -24.83 -40.82
CA ALA A 329 1.82 -25.36 -40.67
C ALA A 329 1.85 -26.90 -40.55
N ILE A 330 0.84 -27.51 -39.92
CA ILE A 330 0.70 -28.98 -39.85
C ILE A 330 0.00 -29.59 -41.08
N GLY A 331 -0.37 -28.77 -42.07
CA GLY A 331 -1.00 -29.20 -43.32
C GLY A 331 -2.50 -29.50 -43.23
N ASN A 332 -3.16 -29.14 -42.12
CA ASN A 332 -4.61 -29.24 -42.00
C ASN A 332 -5.26 -27.97 -42.59
N ILE A 333 -5.35 -27.94 -43.91
CA ILE A 333 -5.79 -26.76 -44.67
C ILE A 333 -7.26 -26.41 -44.39
N ASP A 334 -8.10 -27.41 -44.12
CA ASP A 334 -9.54 -27.19 -43.88
C ASP A 334 -9.77 -26.41 -42.58
N GLU A 335 -9.14 -26.82 -41.48
CA GLU A 335 -9.21 -26.08 -40.22
C GLU A 335 -8.50 -24.71 -40.33
N ALA A 336 -7.37 -24.64 -41.04
CA ALA A 336 -6.70 -23.35 -41.26
C ALA A 336 -7.65 -22.33 -41.92
N LYS A 337 -8.33 -22.74 -43.01
CA LYS A 337 -9.32 -21.91 -43.71
C LYS A 337 -10.47 -21.51 -42.77
N ARG A 338 -11.01 -22.45 -42.01
CA ARG A 338 -12.10 -22.20 -41.04
C ARG A 338 -11.72 -21.09 -40.05
N TYR A 339 -10.53 -21.13 -39.44
CA TYR A 339 -10.13 -20.12 -38.46
C TYR A 339 -9.89 -18.75 -39.09
N TYR A 340 -9.32 -18.67 -40.29
CA TYR A 340 -9.20 -17.40 -41.00
C TYR A 340 -10.59 -16.81 -41.33
N GLU A 341 -11.55 -17.64 -41.75
CA GLU A 341 -12.94 -17.21 -42.00
C GLU A 341 -13.61 -16.67 -40.73
N ILE A 342 -13.36 -17.28 -39.57
CA ILE A 342 -13.85 -16.78 -38.26
C ILE A 342 -13.29 -15.38 -37.99
N VAL A 343 -11.98 -15.18 -38.15
CA VAL A 343 -11.33 -13.87 -37.93
C VAL A 343 -11.96 -12.79 -38.81
N ILE A 344 -12.13 -13.05 -40.11
CA ILE A 344 -12.68 -12.08 -41.06
C ILE A 344 -14.13 -11.74 -40.73
N LYS A 345 -14.93 -12.75 -40.41
CA LYS A 345 -16.37 -12.60 -40.22
C LYS A 345 -16.72 -11.98 -38.86
N ASP A 346 -16.09 -12.47 -37.80
CA ASP A 346 -16.48 -12.16 -36.43
C ASP A 346 -15.59 -11.08 -35.80
N PHE A 347 -14.40 -10.81 -36.36
CA PHE A 347 -13.44 -9.82 -35.85
C PHE A 347 -12.86 -8.89 -36.95
N PRO A 348 -13.69 -8.26 -37.80
CA PRO A 348 -13.21 -7.51 -38.96
C PRO A 348 -12.33 -6.30 -38.62
N GLU A 349 -12.53 -5.68 -37.46
CA GLU A 349 -11.82 -4.47 -37.00
C GLU A 349 -10.72 -4.77 -35.97
N ALA A 350 -10.47 -6.04 -35.65
CA ALA A 350 -9.41 -6.40 -34.70
C ALA A 350 -8.04 -6.08 -35.28
N GLN A 351 -7.18 -5.45 -34.48
CA GLN A 351 -5.85 -5.02 -34.87
C GLN A 351 -4.76 -5.81 -34.15
N PHE A 352 -3.59 -5.96 -34.75
CA PHE A 352 -2.38 -6.27 -34.01
C PHE A 352 -1.85 -5.02 -33.28
N SER A 353 -0.83 -5.20 -32.46
CA SER A 353 -0.21 -4.10 -31.70
C SER A 353 0.44 -3.02 -32.56
N ASP A 354 0.71 -3.30 -33.83
CA ASP A 354 1.20 -2.31 -34.80
C ASP A 354 0.07 -1.53 -35.52
N GLY A 355 -1.19 -1.80 -35.16
CA GLY A 355 -2.39 -1.20 -35.73
C GLY A 355 -2.88 -1.85 -37.03
N SER A 356 -2.20 -2.89 -37.53
CA SER A 356 -2.62 -3.60 -38.74
C SER A 356 -3.81 -4.53 -38.48
N LEU A 357 -4.74 -4.65 -39.43
CA LEU A 357 -5.96 -5.44 -39.26
C LEU A 357 -5.67 -6.94 -39.37
N ILE A 358 -6.02 -7.72 -38.35
CA ILE A 358 -5.83 -9.18 -38.33
C ILE A 358 -6.64 -9.84 -39.46
N SER A 359 -7.81 -9.30 -39.77
CA SER A 359 -8.69 -9.73 -40.86
C SER A 359 -8.03 -9.63 -42.24
N GLU A 360 -7.24 -8.59 -42.51
CA GLU A 360 -6.53 -8.43 -43.79
C GLU A 360 -5.48 -9.54 -44.00
N TYR A 361 -4.74 -9.90 -42.94
CA TYR A 361 -3.80 -11.03 -43.02
C TYR A 361 -4.53 -12.35 -43.21
N ALA A 362 -5.67 -12.55 -42.54
CA ALA A 362 -6.49 -13.75 -42.72
C ALA A 362 -7.02 -13.87 -44.17
N GLU A 363 -7.44 -12.75 -44.79
CA GLU A 363 -7.86 -12.73 -46.20
C GLU A 363 -6.74 -13.10 -47.16
N GLU A 364 -5.53 -12.55 -46.93
CA GLU A 364 -4.34 -12.89 -47.72
C GLU A 364 -4.04 -14.39 -47.66
N ARG A 365 -4.05 -14.96 -46.45
CA ARG A 365 -3.83 -16.40 -46.23
C ARG A 365 -4.88 -17.28 -46.91
N LEU A 366 -6.16 -16.91 -46.84
CA LEU A 366 -7.21 -17.65 -47.53
C LEU A 366 -7.03 -17.66 -49.05
N LYS A 367 -6.60 -16.53 -49.62
CA LYS A 367 -6.34 -16.40 -51.06
C LYS A 367 -5.15 -17.26 -51.49
N GLU A 368 -4.07 -17.27 -50.70
CA GLU A 368 -2.91 -18.13 -50.94
C GLU A 368 -3.33 -19.60 -50.95
N LEU A 369 -4.07 -20.05 -49.94
CA LEU A 369 -4.52 -21.45 -49.83
C LEU A 369 -5.49 -21.84 -50.96
N SER A 370 -6.37 -20.94 -51.38
CA SER A 370 -7.31 -21.19 -52.48
C SER A 370 -6.62 -21.25 -53.85
N SER A 371 -5.45 -20.62 -53.99
CA SER A 371 -4.65 -20.65 -55.23
C SER A 371 -3.81 -21.91 -55.41
N GLN A 372 -3.62 -22.69 -54.34
CA GLN A 372 -2.87 -23.95 -54.36
C GLN A 372 -3.75 -25.17 -54.72
N ASP A 373 -5.09 -25.00 -54.67
CA ASP A 373 -6.08 -26.03 -55.02
C ASP A 373 -6.41 -26.09 -56.54
N VAL A 374 -5.81 -25.21 -57.36
CA VAL A 374 -6.00 -25.10 -58.82
C VAL A 374 -4.73 -25.51 -59.56
#